data_AF-A0A258LMN2-F1
#
_entry.id   AF-A0A258LMN2-F1
#
_cell.length_a   1.000
_cell.length_b   1.000
_cell.length_c   1.000
_cell.angle_alpha   90.00
_cell.angle_beta   90.00
_cell.angle_gamma   90.00
#
_symmetry.space_group_name_H-M   'P 1'
#
loop_
_entity.id
_entity.type
_entity.pdbx_description
1 polymer ?
#
loop_
_entity_poly.entity_id
_entity_poly.type
_entity_poly.pdbx_seq_one_letter_code
_entity_poly.pdbx_strand_id
1 'polypeptide(L)'
;MKLRIITVLASLVVLSACASNPAAEQARATQQMAYKMQVYGPACEKLGFAKDTDKWRECIQREYEQSIMRIQQYNSPYLYGSPYYDRYYPRRWY
;
A
#
# COMPACT_ATOMS: atom_id res chain seq x y z
N MET A 1 12.23 10.16 45.90
CA MET A 1 11.07 10.21 44.97
C MET A 1 11.45 10.54 43.54
N LYS A 2 12.38 11.48 43.27
CA LYS A 2 12.79 11.90 41.91
C LYS A 2 13.38 10.79 41.03
N LEU A 3 14.14 9.85 41.60
CA LEU A 3 14.77 8.74 40.85
C LEU A 3 13.76 7.77 40.21
N ARG A 4 12.65 7.47 40.91
CA ARG A 4 11.59 6.58 40.42
C ARG A 4 10.80 7.18 39.26
N ILE A 5 10.64 8.51 39.26
CA ILE A 5 9.96 9.24 38.19
C ILE A 5 10.82 9.24 36.92
N ILE A 6 12.14 9.39 37.06
CA ILE A 6 13.09 9.35 35.94
C ILE A 6 13.12 7.94 35.32
N THR A 7 13.11 6.88 36.11
CA THR A 7 13.08 5.50 35.59
C THR A 7 11.79 5.17 34.85
N VAL A 8 10.64 5.70 35.30
CA VAL A 8 9.35 5.50 34.64
C VAL A 8 9.23 6.31 33.35
N LEU A 9 9.80 7.52 33.31
CA LEU A 9 9.84 8.32 32.08
C LEU A 9 10.81 7.72 31.04
N ALA A 10 11.95 7.20 31.48
CA ALA A 10 12.93 6.58 30.59
C ALA A 10 12.36 5.30 29.93
N SER A 11 11.60 4.48 30.67
CA SER A 11 10.97 3.30 30.07
C SER A 11 9.91 3.67 29.03
N LEU A 12 9.09 4.69 29.27
CA LEU A 12 8.08 5.15 28.31
C LEU A 12 8.67 5.64 26.98
N VAL A 13 9.86 6.25 26.98
CA VAL A 13 10.55 6.70 25.76
C VAL A 13 11.10 5.53 24.94
N VAL A 14 11.56 4.46 25.60
CA VAL A 14 12.04 3.25 24.88
C VAL A 14 10.87 2.48 24.27
N LEU A 15 9.70 2.47 24.92
CA LEU A 15 8.49 1.83 24.40
C LEU A 15 7.91 2.56 23.18
N SER A 16 8.04 3.89 23.06
CA SER A 16 7.55 4.62 21.87
C SER A 16 8.43 4.43 20.63
N ALA A 17 9.71 4.09 20.79
CA ALA A 17 10.62 3.80 19.68
C ALA A 17 10.28 2.49 18.93
N CYS A 18 9.55 1.57 19.55
CA CYS A 18 9.06 0.34 18.90
C CYS A 18 7.75 0.52 18.13
N ALA A 19 7.06 1.65 18.28
CA ALA A 19 5.68 1.79 17.81
C ALA A 19 5.55 2.18 16.33
N SER A 20 6.57 2.77 15.69
CA SER A 20 6.50 3.16 14.27
C SER A 20 7.90 3.37 13.69
N ASN A 21 8.34 2.48 12.80
CA ASN A 21 9.59 2.67 12.05
C ASN A 21 9.25 3.13 10.61
N PRO A 22 9.19 4.46 10.35
CA PRO A 22 8.86 4.98 9.02
C PRO A 22 9.86 4.54 7.94
N ALA A 23 11.12 4.28 8.31
CA ALA A 23 12.11 3.78 7.36
C ALA A 23 11.80 2.34 6.91
N ALA A 24 11.30 1.50 7.82
CA ALA A 24 10.87 0.15 7.47
C ALA A 24 9.63 0.17 6.55
N GLU A 25 8.71 1.11 6.76
CA GLU A 25 7.53 1.28 5.91
C GLU A 25 7.91 1.78 4.51
N GLN A 26 8.79 2.77 4.41
CA GLN A 26 9.33 3.24 3.13
C GLN A 26 10.07 2.13 2.37
N ALA A 27 10.87 1.32 3.06
CA ALA A 27 11.55 0.17 2.45
C ALA A 27 10.56 -0.85 1.87
N ARG A 28 9.46 -1.14 2.58
CA ARG A 28 8.40 -2.02 2.07
C ARG A 28 7.68 -1.41 0.87
N ALA A 29 7.36 -0.13 0.92
CA ALA A 29 6.67 0.56 -0.17
C ALA A 29 7.51 0.57 -1.46
N THR A 30 8.81 0.85 -1.35
CA THR A 30 9.74 0.84 -2.49
C THR A 30 9.88 -0.54 -3.11
N GLN A 31 9.99 -1.59 -2.29
CA GLN A 31 10.02 -2.97 -2.76
C GLN A 31 8.73 -3.36 -3.50
N GLN A 32 7.57 -2.97 -2.98
CA GLN A 32 6.30 -3.21 -3.65
C GLN A 32 6.21 -2.52 -5.01
N MET A 33 6.69 -1.28 -5.11
CA MET A 33 6.71 -0.56 -6.39
C MET A 33 7.62 -1.24 -7.41
N ALA A 34 8.81 -1.69 -6.98
CA ALA A 34 9.73 -2.43 -7.85
C ALA A 34 9.09 -3.71 -8.41
N TYR A 35 8.40 -4.47 -7.55
CA TYR A 35 7.63 -5.64 -7.95
C TYR A 35 6.55 -5.29 -8.99
N LYS A 36 5.75 -4.26 -8.74
CA LYS A 36 4.69 -3.83 -9.66
C LYS A 36 5.25 -3.45 -11.03
N MET A 37 6.34 -2.69 -11.06
CA MET A 37 7.00 -2.31 -12.31
C MET A 37 7.51 -3.54 -13.09
N GLN A 38 8.06 -4.53 -12.39
CA GLN A 38 8.53 -5.76 -13.03
C GLN A 38 7.40 -6.60 -13.62
N VAL A 39 6.26 -6.71 -12.91
CA VAL A 39 5.14 -7.58 -13.30
C VAL A 39 4.22 -6.92 -14.33
N TYR A 40 3.81 -5.66 -14.09
CA TYR A 40 2.81 -4.97 -14.92
C TYR A 40 3.43 -4.01 -15.93
N GLY A 41 4.68 -3.57 -15.72
CA GLY A 41 5.36 -2.63 -16.62
C GLY A 41 5.42 -3.08 -18.08
N PRO A 42 5.81 -4.34 -18.38
CA PRO A 42 5.83 -4.84 -19.76
C PRO A 42 4.45 -4.85 -20.44
N ALA A 43 3.37 -5.02 -19.67
CA ALA A 43 2.01 -4.94 -20.21
C ALA A 43 1.64 -3.50 -20.57
N CYS A 44 1.97 -2.54 -19.70
CA CYS A 44 1.76 -1.12 -19.97
C CYS A 44 2.62 -0.60 -21.14
N GLU A 45 3.84 -1.11 -21.32
CA GLU A 45 4.67 -0.79 -22.50
C GLU A 45 4.03 -1.32 -23.79
N LYS A 46 3.46 -2.53 -23.78
CA LYS A 46 2.70 -3.08 -24.93
C LYS A 46 1.44 -2.29 -25.25
N LEU A 47 0.84 -1.62 -24.26
CA LEU A 47 -0.28 -0.69 -24.46
C LEU A 47 0.15 0.66 -25.03
N GLY A 48 1.46 0.89 -25.22
CA GLY A 48 2.02 2.11 -25.81
C GLY A 48 2.41 3.19 -24.79
N PHE A 49 2.37 2.89 -23.49
CA PHE A 49 2.89 3.83 -22.48
C PHE A 49 4.42 3.81 -22.48
N ALA A 50 5.02 4.99 -22.65
CA ALA A 50 6.47 5.14 -22.57
C ALA A 50 6.95 4.82 -21.15
N LYS A 51 7.97 3.96 -21.05
CA LYS A 51 8.56 3.52 -19.78
C LYS A 51 8.97 4.72 -18.92
N ASP A 52 8.82 4.56 -17.60
CA ASP A 52 9.19 5.53 -16.56
C ASP A 52 8.43 6.87 -16.58
N THR A 53 7.45 7.05 -17.46
CA THR A 53 6.54 8.20 -17.44
C THR A 53 5.45 8.07 -16.38
N ASP A 54 4.85 9.19 -15.98
CA ASP A 54 3.74 9.18 -15.02
C ASP A 54 2.56 8.33 -15.52
N LYS A 55 2.21 8.44 -16.80
CA LYS A 55 1.16 7.63 -17.43
C LYS A 55 1.44 6.13 -17.37
N TRP A 56 2.71 5.73 -17.50
CA TRP A 56 3.12 4.33 -17.35
C TRP A 56 2.99 3.84 -15.90
N ARG A 57 3.38 4.67 -14.91
CA ARG A 57 3.23 4.35 -13.48
C ARG A 57 1.76 4.26 -13.07
N GLU A 58 0.91 5.14 -13.61
CA GLU A 58 -0.54 5.11 -13.41
C GLU A 58 -1.17 3.83 -13.98
N CYS A 59 -0.77 3.43 -15.20
CA CYS A 59 -1.20 2.16 -15.79
C CYS A 59 -0.85 0.97 -14.88
N ILE A 60 0.40 0.90 -14.41
CA ILE A 60 0.86 -0.16 -13.50
C ILE A 60 0.01 -0.20 -12.23
N GLN A 61 -0.24 0.96 -11.61
CA GLN A 61 -1.01 1.04 -10.38
C GLN A 61 -2.45 0.55 -10.59
N ARG A 62 -3.09 0.93 -11.70
CA ARG A 62 -4.44 0.48 -12.05
C ARG A 62 -4.52 -1.03 -12.27
N GLU A 63 -3.57 -1.61 -13.01
CA GLU A 63 -3.53 -3.06 -13.25
C GLU A 63 -3.33 -3.86 -11.95
N TYR A 64 -2.48 -3.36 -11.06
CA TYR A 64 -2.28 -3.95 -9.75
C TYR A 64 -3.58 -3.94 -8.92
N GLU A 65 -4.26 -2.80 -8.84
CA GLU A 65 -5.55 -2.67 -8.14
C GLU A 65 -6.61 -3.63 -8.69
N GLN A 66 -6.74 -3.71 -10.02
CA GLN A 66 -7.65 -4.66 -10.66
C GLN A 66 -7.30 -6.11 -10.32
N SER A 67 -6.02 -6.46 -10.25
CA SER A 67 -5.60 -7.82 -9.88
C SER A 67 -5.98 -8.18 -8.44
N ILE A 68 -5.85 -7.23 -7.51
CA ILE A 68 -6.29 -7.42 -6.12
C ILE A 68 -7.81 -7.62 -6.07
N MET A 69 -8.57 -6.77 -6.78
CA MET A 69 -10.02 -6.90 -6.83
C MET A 69 -10.44 -8.27 -7.37
N ARG A 70 -9.78 -8.76 -8.43
CA ARG A 70 -10.05 -10.08 -9.01
C ARG A 70 -9.78 -11.21 -8.02
N ILE A 71 -8.68 -11.12 -7.26
CA ILE A 71 -8.33 -12.08 -6.21
C ILE A 71 -9.35 -12.04 -5.06
N GLN A 72 -9.75 -10.84 -4.62
CA GLN A 72 -10.75 -10.67 -3.57
C GLN A 72 -12.12 -11.21 -3.99
N GLN A 73 -12.54 -10.93 -5.23
CA GLN A 73 -13.77 -11.44 -5.81
C GLN A 73 -13.77 -12.98 -5.84
N TYR A 74 -12.65 -13.59 -6.22
CA TYR A 74 -12.50 -15.04 -6.20
C TYR A 74 -12.61 -15.62 -4.78
N ASN A 75 -11.99 -14.95 -3.80
CA ASN A 75 -11.89 -15.47 -2.43
C ASN A 75 -13.14 -15.18 -1.56
N SER A 76 -14.04 -14.30 -2.00
CA SER A 76 -15.27 -14.00 -1.25
C SER A 76 -16.46 -13.69 -2.17
N PRO A 77 -17.24 -14.71 -2.57
CA PRO A 77 -18.42 -14.52 -3.42
C PRO A 77 -19.52 -13.66 -2.77
N TYR A 78 -19.53 -13.52 -1.43
CA TYR A 78 -20.62 -12.88 -0.68
C TYR A 78 -20.39 -11.40 -0.34
N LEU A 79 -19.22 -10.84 -0.65
CA LEU A 79 -18.89 -9.45 -0.27
C LEU A 79 -19.29 -8.39 -1.30
N TYR A 80 -19.53 -8.79 -2.56
CA TYR A 80 -19.73 -7.84 -3.67
C TYR A 80 -21.09 -7.12 -3.67
N GLY A 81 -22.03 -7.51 -2.79
CA GLY A 81 -23.35 -6.88 -2.65
C GLY A 81 -23.52 -6.03 -1.39
N SER A 82 -22.48 -5.86 -0.57
CA SER A 82 -22.60 -5.16 0.71
C SER A 82 -22.37 -3.64 0.54
N PRO A 83 -23.36 -2.78 0.88
CA PRO A 83 -23.23 -1.32 0.76
C PRO A 83 -22.14 -0.72 1.65
N TYR A 84 -21.48 -1.53 2.50
CA TYR A 84 -20.37 -1.12 3.34
C TYR A 84 -19.00 -1.15 2.63
N TYR A 85 -18.84 -1.93 1.55
CA TYR A 85 -17.56 -2.03 0.84
C TYR A 85 -17.37 -0.96 -0.25
N ASP A 86 -18.46 -0.41 -0.78
CA ASP A 86 -18.42 0.66 -1.80
C ASP A 86 -17.82 1.98 -1.27
N ARG A 87 -17.70 2.12 0.06
CA ARG A 87 -17.24 3.36 0.71
C ARG A 87 -15.72 3.49 0.83
N TYR A 88 -14.96 2.39 0.71
CA TYR A 88 -13.51 2.39 0.95
C TYR A 88 -12.63 2.58 -0.29
N TYR A 89 -13.19 2.42 -1.49
CA TYR A 89 -12.49 2.71 -2.74
C TYR A 89 -13.22 3.83 -3.48
N PRO A 90 -12.83 5.11 -3.31
CA PRO A 90 -13.38 6.15 -4.14
C PRO A 90 -13.06 5.83 -5.60
N ARG A 91 -14.09 5.53 -6.39
CA ARG A 91 -14.00 5.53 -7.86
C ARG A 91 -13.55 6.92 -8.29
N ARG A 92 -12.25 7.09 -8.53
CA ARG A 92 -11.70 8.33 -9.06
C ARG A 92 -11.99 8.36 -10.56
N TRP A 93 -13.18 8.82 -10.91
CA TRP A 93 -13.53 9.20 -12.27
C TRP A 93 -12.78 10.49 -12.60
N TYR A 94 -11.82 10.41 -13.52
CA TYR A 94 -11.30 11.52 -14.30
C TYR A 94 -11.00 11.01 -15.70
#